data_AF-A0A316JPW8-F1
#
_entry.id   AF-A0A316JPW8-F1
#
_cell.length_a   1.000
_cell.length_b   1.000
_cell.length_c   1.000
_cell.angle_alpha   90.00
_cell.angle_beta   90.00
_cell.angle_gamma   90.00
#
_symmetry.space_group_name_H-M   'P 1'
#
loop_
_entity.id
_entity.type
_entity.pdbx_description
1 polymer ?
#
loop_
_entity_poly.entity_id
_entity_poly.type
_entity_poly.pdbx_seq_one_letter_code
_entity_poly.pdbx_strand_id
1 'polypeptide(L)'
;MGFDPRRWSAEPRPQQRVTSNVDALLQENEALRREVRQLRRQLEHLRQRPEPTHQHWRPPQALVSSAQVERWGAALAEQKGWAVLRQSGLEQLIEQLNRSSFLPQLNLQQRLDHLVPGLGRDLYAATPSPINKKRCAVLAAFALYGVSAIEWLDDDPQRVVLELRQRQRTSNHNNNRRTRSDQRRTDRQHQSTEQGRDPRRVAALTVLGLEWGASKQAIKQAHRRLVKQHHPDVGGTAEAFRRVNDAYQFLVA
;
A
#
# COMPACT_ATOMS: atom_id res chain seq x y z
N MET A 1 -41.93 -16.72 -70.48
CA MET A 1 -43.34 -17.19 -70.41
C MET A 1 -43.70 -17.16 -68.92
N GLY A 2 -44.32 -16.11 -68.39
CA GLY A 2 -45.73 -15.76 -68.58
C GLY A 2 -46.55 -16.49 -67.52
N PHE A 3 -46.47 -16.05 -66.24
CA PHE A 3 -47.31 -16.60 -65.18
C PHE A 3 -48.72 -16.01 -65.33
N ASP A 4 -49.68 -16.85 -65.69
CA ASP A 4 -51.07 -16.49 -65.95
C ASP A 4 -51.92 -16.69 -64.68
N PRO A 5 -52.42 -15.63 -64.03
CA PRO A 5 -53.05 -15.71 -62.70
C PRO A 5 -54.47 -16.29 -62.70
N ARG A 6 -54.97 -16.81 -63.83
CA ARG A 6 -56.37 -17.26 -63.98
C ARG A 6 -56.62 -18.74 -63.66
N ARG A 7 -55.62 -19.50 -63.23
CA ARG A 7 -55.77 -20.95 -62.93
C ARG A 7 -56.08 -21.28 -61.46
N TRP A 8 -56.27 -20.28 -60.61
CA TRP A 8 -56.54 -20.52 -59.19
C TRP A 8 -58.03 -20.41 -58.85
N SER A 9 -58.83 -21.41 -59.23
CA SER A 9 -60.19 -21.71 -58.74
C SER A 9 -60.57 -23.07 -59.33
N ALA A 10 -61.03 -24.10 -58.62
CA ALA A 10 -61.89 -24.13 -57.46
C ALA A 10 -61.77 -25.49 -56.73
N GLU A 11 -61.48 -25.46 -55.43
CA GLU A 11 -61.95 -26.50 -54.50
C GLU A 11 -62.77 -25.79 -53.43
N PRO A 12 -64.00 -26.22 -53.15
CA PRO A 12 -64.79 -25.67 -52.06
C PRO A 12 -64.17 -26.13 -50.74
N ARG A 13 -63.30 -25.28 -50.16
CA ARG A 13 -62.93 -25.42 -48.75
C ARG A 13 -64.22 -25.32 -47.93
N PRO A 14 -64.51 -26.28 -47.04
CA PRO A 14 -65.66 -26.14 -46.17
C PRO A 14 -65.47 -24.87 -45.36
N GLN A 15 -66.40 -23.93 -45.51
CA GLN A 15 -66.52 -22.77 -44.65
C GLN A 15 -66.80 -23.28 -43.24
N GLN A 16 -65.73 -23.51 -42.47
CA GLN A 16 -65.84 -23.84 -41.07
C GLN A 16 -66.34 -22.57 -40.38
N ARG A 17 -67.63 -22.61 -40.05
CA ARG A 17 -68.40 -21.53 -39.47
C ARG A 17 -67.63 -20.93 -38.29
N VAL A 18 -67.21 -19.68 -38.44
CA VAL A 18 -66.56 -18.84 -37.41
C VAL A 18 -67.49 -18.54 -36.21
N THR A 19 -68.66 -19.17 -36.13
CA THR A 19 -69.68 -18.90 -35.11
C THR A 19 -69.75 -19.93 -33.97
N SER A 20 -69.05 -21.07 -34.05
CA SER A 20 -69.05 -22.05 -32.94
C SER A 20 -68.07 -21.71 -31.82
N ASN A 21 -67.26 -20.65 -32.00
CA ASN A 21 -66.22 -20.29 -31.04
C ASN A 21 -66.54 -19.02 -30.26
N VAL A 22 -67.70 -18.38 -30.47
CA VAL A 22 -68.04 -17.14 -29.74
C VAL A 22 -68.29 -17.45 -28.27
N ASP A 23 -69.07 -18.50 -27.97
CA ASP A 23 -69.33 -18.91 -26.58
C ASP A 23 -68.05 -19.42 -25.89
N ALA A 24 -67.20 -20.15 -26.62
CA ALA A 24 -65.90 -20.60 -26.11
C ALA A 24 -64.94 -19.42 -25.85
N LEU A 25 -64.88 -18.44 -26.75
CA LEU A 25 -64.10 -17.22 -26.56
C LEU A 25 -64.66 -16.35 -25.43
N LEU A 26 -65.97 -16.32 -25.23
CA LEU A 26 -66.60 -15.62 -24.11
C LEU A 26 -66.26 -16.31 -22.78
N GLN A 27 -66.30 -17.65 -22.74
CA GLN A 27 -65.87 -18.43 -21.57
C GLN A 27 -64.39 -18.22 -21.26
N GLU A 28 -63.52 -18.20 -22.27
CA GLU A 28 -62.10 -17.88 -22.11
C GLU A 28 -61.90 -16.44 -21.65
N ASN A 29 -62.66 -15.48 -22.18
CA ASN A 29 -62.61 -14.09 -21.73
C ASN A 29 -63.04 -13.96 -20.26
N GLU A 30 -64.09 -14.68 -19.86
CA GLU A 30 -64.53 -14.73 -18.47
C GLU A 30 -63.48 -15.37 -17.57
N ALA A 31 -62.83 -16.45 -18.00
CA ALA A 31 -61.74 -17.10 -17.28
C ALA A 31 -60.55 -16.15 -17.10
N LEU A 32 -60.10 -15.50 -18.17
CA LEU A 32 -59.03 -14.49 -18.14
C LEU A 32 -59.39 -13.31 -17.24
N ARG A 33 -60.64 -12.83 -17.28
CA ARG A 33 -61.12 -11.77 -16.37
C ARG A 33 -61.14 -12.21 -14.91
N ARG A 34 -61.34 -13.50 -14.62
CA ARG A 34 -61.26 -14.05 -13.26
C ARG A 34 -59.80 -14.12 -12.82
N GLU A 35 -58.90 -14.60 -13.67
CA GLU A 35 -57.46 -14.63 -13.41
C GLU A 35 -56.88 -13.23 -13.19
N VAL A 36 -57.20 -12.27 -14.05
CA VAL A 36 -56.76 -10.86 -13.88
C VAL A 36 -57.27 -10.29 -12.56
N ARG A 37 -58.51 -10.60 -12.16
CA ARG A 37 -59.04 -10.19 -10.84
C ARG A 37 -58.34 -10.89 -9.69
N GLN A 38 -57.90 -12.13 -9.84
CA GLN A 38 -57.15 -12.86 -8.83
C GLN A 38 -55.73 -12.32 -8.72
N LEU A 39 -55.03 -12.13 -9.84
CA LEU A 39 -53.70 -11.53 -9.91
C LEU A 39 -53.68 -10.11 -9.36
N ARG A 40 -54.70 -9.29 -9.65
CA ARG A 40 -54.84 -7.96 -9.06
C ARG A 40 -55.01 -8.03 -7.54
N ARG A 41 -55.84 -8.96 -7.04
CA ARG A 41 -56.00 -9.18 -5.59
C ARG A 41 -54.73 -9.70 -4.93
N GLN A 42 -53.94 -10.54 -5.61
CA GLN A 42 -52.64 -11.01 -5.15
C GLN A 42 -51.61 -9.89 -5.15
N LEU A 43 -51.56 -9.05 -6.19
CA LEU A 43 -50.74 -7.85 -6.25
C LEU A 43 -51.12 -6.87 -5.15
N GLU A 44 -52.41 -6.69 -4.90
CA GLU A 44 -52.90 -5.84 -3.83
C GLU A 44 -52.57 -6.41 -2.45
N HIS A 45 -52.65 -7.73 -2.26
CA HIS A 45 -52.13 -8.40 -1.06
C HIS A 45 -50.63 -8.26 -0.90
N LEU A 46 -49.84 -8.32 -1.98
CA LEU A 46 -48.40 -8.13 -1.94
C LEU A 46 -48.04 -6.66 -1.66
N ARG A 47 -48.83 -5.71 -2.17
CA ARG A 47 -48.69 -4.27 -1.90
C ARG A 47 -49.16 -3.85 -0.50
N GLN A 48 -50.18 -4.52 0.03
CA GLN A 48 -50.72 -4.30 1.38
C GLN A 48 -49.99 -5.13 2.43
N ARG A 49 -49.22 -6.14 2.02
CA ARG A 49 -48.20 -6.75 2.86
C ARG A 49 -47.33 -5.58 3.33
N PRO A 50 -47.14 -5.38 4.65
CA PRO A 50 -46.17 -4.42 5.09
C PRO A 50 -44.85 -4.83 4.44
N GLU A 51 -44.35 -4.02 3.52
CA GLU A 51 -42.95 -4.04 3.12
C GLU A 51 -42.18 -4.24 4.43
N PRO A 52 -41.33 -5.27 4.59
CA PRO A 52 -40.50 -5.37 5.78
C PRO A 52 -39.84 -4.02 5.94
N THR A 53 -40.30 -3.32 6.98
CA THR A 53 -40.18 -1.88 7.19
C THR A 53 -38.75 -1.51 6.88
N HIS A 54 -38.51 -0.76 5.79
CA HIS A 54 -37.19 -0.27 5.42
C HIS A 54 -36.08 -1.19 5.93
N GLN A 55 -35.74 -2.25 5.19
CA GLN A 55 -34.32 -2.61 5.20
C GLN A 55 -33.63 -1.33 4.78
N HIS A 56 -33.18 -0.61 5.79
CA HIS A 56 -32.35 0.57 5.70
C HIS A 56 -31.37 0.24 4.59
N TRP A 57 -31.05 1.18 3.71
CA TRP A 57 -29.78 1.10 3.02
C TRP A 57 -28.77 0.73 4.10
N ARG A 58 -28.42 -0.55 4.19
CA ARG A 58 -27.50 -1.05 5.18
C ARG A 58 -26.23 -0.55 4.53
N PRO A 59 -25.55 0.46 5.11
CA PRO A 59 -24.23 0.81 4.60
C PRO A 59 -23.47 -0.52 4.50
N PRO A 60 -22.64 -0.72 3.45
CA PRO A 60 -21.89 -1.97 3.29
C PRO A 60 -21.36 -2.35 4.65
N GLN A 61 -21.85 -3.49 5.18
CA GLN A 61 -21.55 -3.86 6.57
C GLN A 61 -20.03 -3.90 6.65
N ALA A 62 -19.46 -3.08 7.54
CA ALA A 62 -18.02 -2.99 7.66
C ALA A 62 -17.45 -4.41 7.78
N LEU A 63 -16.49 -4.74 6.93
CA LEU A 63 -15.90 -6.08 6.85
C LEU A 63 -15.30 -6.50 8.20
N VAL A 64 -14.87 -5.50 8.97
CA VAL A 64 -14.38 -5.65 10.34
C VAL A 64 -15.04 -4.57 11.22
N SER A 65 -15.61 -4.99 12.34
CA SER A 65 -16.20 -4.07 13.32
C SER A 65 -15.27 -3.82 14.51
N SER A 66 -15.42 -2.68 15.20
CA SER A 66 -14.68 -2.37 16.43
C SER A 66 -14.88 -3.45 17.52
N ALA A 67 -16.10 -3.96 17.66
CA ALA A 67 -16.40 -5.05 18.59
C ALA A 67 -15.65 -6.36 18.24
N GLN A 68 -15.50 -6.67 16.96
CA GLN A 68 -14.76 -7.85 16.50
C GLN A 68 -13.27 -7.71 16.78
N VAL A 69 -12.69 -6.52 16.56
CA VAL A 69 -11.28 -6.25 16.91
C VAL A 69 -11.04 -6.38 18.41
N GLU A 70 -11.95 -5.88 19.25
CA GLU A 70 -11.83 -6.05 20.70
C GLU A 70 -11.94 -7.51 21.12
N ARG A 71 -12.83 -8.29 20.49
CA ARG A 71 -12.95 -9.74 20.72
C ARG A 71 -11.65 -10.47 20.37
N TRP A 72 -11.09 -10.23 19.19
CA TRP A 72 -9.80 -10.80 18.79
C TRP A 72 -8.68 -10.37 19.73
N GLY A 73 -8.63 -9.09 20.09
CA GLY A 73 -7.66 -8.56 21.03
C GLY A 73 -7.76 -9.20 22.43
N ALA A 74 -8.97 -9.50 22.90
CA ALA A 74 -9.21 -10.22 24.15
C ALA A 74 -8.77 -11.68 24.03
N ALA A 75 -9.19 -12.38 22.96
CA ALA A 75 -8.83 -13.76 22.69
C ALA A 75 -7.31 -13.94 22.64
N LEU A 76 -6.58 -13.06 21.95
CA LEU A 76 -5.11 -13.06 21.90
C LEU A 76 -4.47 -12.82 23.28
N ALA A 77 -5.09 -12.00 24.13
CA ALA A 77 -4.54 -11.65 25.44
C ALA A 77 -4.62 -12.79 26.47
N GLU A 78 -5.56 -13.72 26.30
CA GLU A 78 -5.72 -14.91 27.13
C GLU A 78 -4.69 -16.00 26.80
N GLN A 79 -4.01 -15.89 25.66
CA GLN A 79 -3.12 -16.93 25.16
C GLN A 79 -1.76 -16.98 25.88
N LYS A 80 -1.16 -18.17 25.87
CA LYS A 80 0.16 -18.41 26.46
C LYS A 80 1.22 -17.65 25.69
N GLY A 81 2.03 -16.87 26.41
CA GLY A 81 3.12 -16.09 25.84
C GLY A 81 2.74 -14.65 25.45
N TRP A 82 1.47 -14.26 25.61
CA TRP A 82 1.03 -12.87 25.40
C TRP A 82 1.84 -11.88 26.23
N ALA A 83 2.14 -12.19 27.50
CA ALA A 83 2.90 -11.31 28.40
C ALA A 83 4.28 -10.89 27.86
N VAL A 84 4.92 -11.76 27.07
CA VAL A 84 6.27 -11.53 26.51
C VAL A 84 6.23 -10.52 25.34
N LEU A 85 5.10 -10.45 24.62
CA LEU A 85 4.95 -9.51 23.51
C LEU A 85 5.01 -8.07 24.03
N ARG A 86 5.72 -7.20 23.30
CA ARG A 86 5.83 -5.78 23.62
C ARG A 86 5.12 -4.99 22.52
N GLN A 87 4.34 -3.99 22.90
CA GLN A 87 3.65 -3.13 21.94
C GLN A 87 4.64 -2.51 20.95
N SER A 88 5.74 -1.91 21.43
CA SER A 88 6.76 -1.31 20.56
C SER A 88 7.39 -2.30 19.57
N GLY A 89 7.51 -3.58 19.95
CA GLY A 89 8.03 -4.60 19.05
C GLY A 89 7.00 -5.07 18.01
N LEU A 90 5.71 -5.02 18.32
CA LEU A 90 4.63 -5.27 17.36
C LEU A 90 4.56 -4.13 16.33
N GLU A 91 4.70 -2.88 16.75
CA GLU A 91 4.77 -1.71 15.87
C GLU A 91 5.97 -1.81 14.90
N GLN A 92 7.16 -2.13 15.42
CA GLN A 92 8.35 -2.37 14.60
C GLN A 92 8.17 -3.54 13.64
N LEU A 93 7.48 -4.61 14.08
CA LEU A 93 7.19 -5.76 13.24
C LEU A 93 6.26 -5.37 12.09
N ILE A 94 5.19 -4.61 12.34
CA ILE A 94 4.28 -4.11 11.29
C ILE A 94 5.07 -3.32 10.24
N GLU A 95 5.89 -2.37 10.69
CA GLU A 95 6.72 -1.56 9.80
C GLU A 95 7.70 -2.41 8.98
N GLN A 96 8.36 -3.39 9.61
CA GLN A 96 9.25 -4.30 8.92
C GLN A 96 8.51 -5.17 7.88
N LEU A 97 7.34 -5.70 8.23
CA LEU A 97 6.50 -6.48 7.33
C LEU A 97 6.00 -5.64 6.16
N ASN A 98 5.76 -4.36 6.39
CA ASN A 98 5.35 -3.46 5.33
C ASN A 98 6.50 -3.17 4.36
N ARG A 99 7.70 -2.88 4.88
CA ARG A 99 8.93 -2.69 4.07
C ARG A 99 9.36 -3.92 3.28
N SER A 100 9.07 -5.11 3.80
CA SER A 100 9.38 -6.39 3.14
C SER A 100 8.25 -6.93 2.26
N SER A 101 7.12 -6.22 2.18
CA SER A 101 6.02 -6.60 1.31
C SER A 101 6.30 -6.27 -0.16
N PHE A 102 5.54 -6.88 -1.07
CA PHE A 102 5.65 -6.66 -2.51
C PHE A 102 5.42 -5.20 -2.94
N LEU A 103 4.73 -4.40 -2.11
CA LEU A 103 4.39 -2.99 -2.38
C LEU A 103 4.86 -2.10 -1.22
N PRO A 104 6.18 -1.87 -1.06
CA PRO A 104 6.74 -1.16 0.09
C PRO A 104 6.37 0.33 0.16
N GLN A 105 5.84 0.87 -0.94
CA GLN A 105 5.39 2.27 -1.03
C GLN A 105 4.02 2.48 -0.36
N LEU A 106 3.25 1.41 -0.17
CA LEU A 106 1.91 1.47 0.41
C LEU A 106 2.00 1.23 1.92
N ASN A 107 1.13 1.91 2.68
CA ASN A 107 0.95 1.58 4.09
C ASN A 107 0.08 0.30 4.25
N LEU A 108 0.04 -0.26 5.47
CA LEU A 108 -0.73 -1.48 5.74
C LEU A 108 -2.20 -1.33 5.33
N GLN A 109 -2.81 -0.19 5.62
CA GLN A 109 -4.22 0.10 5.27
C GLN A 109 -4.45 -0.02 3.76
N GLN A 110 -3.66 0.71 2.96
CA GLN A 110 -3.75 0.70 1.50
C GLN A 110 -3.52 -0.69 0.95
N ARG A 111 -2.54 -1.42 1.49
CA ARG A 111 -2.24 -2.79 1.07
C ARG A 111 -3.44 -3.72 1.29
N LEU A 112 -4.10 -3.62 2.44
CA LEU A 112 -5.31 -4.41 2.73
C LEU A 112 -6.47 -4.01 1.82
N ASP A 113 -6.65 -2.71 1.56
CA ASP A 113 -7.67 -2.21 0.62
C ASP A 113 -7.44 -2.72 -0.82
N HIS A 114 -6.18 -2.88 -1.23
CA HIS A 114 -5.85 -3.48 -2.53
C HIS A 114 -6.14 -4.98 -2.61
N LEU A 115 -6.11 -5.70 -1.48
CA LEU A 115 -6.49 -7.11 -1.42
C LEU A 115 -8.01 -7.28 -1.40
N VAL A 116 -8.67 -6.53 -0.52
CA VAL A 116 -10.13 -6.51 -0.37
C VAL A 116 -10.57 -5.06 -0.22
N PRO A 117 -11.33 -4.50 -1.19
CA PRO A 117 -11.76 -3.11 -1.14
C PRO A 117 -12.50 -2.79 0.17
N GLY A 118 -11.99 -1.81 0.92
CA GLY A 118 -12.59 -1.34 2.17
C GLY A 118 -12.09 -2.04 3.44
N LEU A 119 -11.40 -3.17 3.33
CA LEU A 119 -10.93 -3.92 4.51
C LEU A 119 -9.96 -3.11 5.37
N GLY A 120 -9.00 -2.42 4.73
CA GLY A 120 -8.04 -1.59 5.44
C GLY A 120 -8.72 -0.41 6.12
N ARG A 121 -9.62 0.28 5.41
CA ARG A 121 -10.41 1.38 5.98
C ARG A 121 -11.24 0.95 7.18
N ASP A 122 -11.95 -0.16 7.06
CA ASP A 122 -12.80 -0.70 8.12
C ASP A 122 -11.97 -1.14 9.33
N LEU A 123 -10.83 -1.80 9.10
CA LEU A 123 -9.92 -2.21 10.17
C LEU A 123 -9.35 -1.01 10.93
N TYR A 124 -8.90 0.03 10.23
CA TYR A 124 -8.35 1.23 10.86
C TYR A 124 -9.43 2.07 11.56
N ALA A 125 -10.65 2.13 11.00
CA ALA A 125 -11.80 2.72 11.67
C ALA A 125 -12.18 1.95 12.95
N ALA A 126 -12.02 0.62 12.94
CA ALA A 126 -12.26 -0.26 14.08
C ALA A 126 -11.14 -0.18 15.16
N THR A 127 -9.95 0.31 14.81
CA THR A 127 -8.80 0.51 15.72
C THR A 127 -8.47 2.00 15.93
N PRO A 128 -9.34 2.80 16.58
CA PRO A 128 -9.05 4.21 16.81
C PRO A 128 -7.86 4.40 17.78
N SER A 129 -7.12 5.48 17.59
CA SER A 129 -6.02 5.90 18.47
C SER A 129 -6.55 6.33 19.85
N PRO A 130 -5.84 6.06 20.96
CA PRO A 130 -4.51 5.44 21.03
C PRO A 130 -4.54 3.91 20.83
N ILE A 131 -3.54 3.41 20.11
CA ILE A 131 -3.40 1.98 19.84
C ILE A 131 -2.89 1.29 21.10
N ASN A 132 -3.69 0.41 21.67
CA ASN A 132 -3.29 -0.45 22.78
C ASN A 132 -2.57 -1.71 22.25
N LYS A 133 -1.89 -2.44 23.15
CA LYS A 133 -1.17 -3.68 22.79
C LYS A 133 -2.07 -4.72 22.07
N LYS A 134 -3.35 -4.83 22.47
CA LYS A 134 -4.32 -5.77 21.89
C LYS A 134 -4.60 -5.44 20.41
N ARG A 135 -5.01 -4.21 20.14
CA ARG A 135 -5.25 -3.66 18.80
C ARG A 135 -3.99 -3.71 17.94
N CYS A 136 -2.83 -3.39 18.52
CA CYS A 136 -1.54 -3.52 17.83
C CYS A 136 -1.24 -4.96 17.38
N ALA A 137 -1.55 -5.95 18.23
CA ALA A 137 -1.38 -7.35 17.87
C ALA A 137 -2.34 -7.80 16.76
N VAL A 138 -3.58 -7.31 16.77
CA VAL A 138 -4.53 -7.53 15.67
C VAL A 138 -3.98 -6.94 14.36
N LEU A 139 -3.54 -5.68 14.37
CA LEU A 139 -2.90 -5.06 13.20
C LEU A 139 -1.66 -5.83 12.72
N ALA A 140 -0.84 -6.33 13.66
CA ALA A 140 0.30 -7.17 13.33
C ALA A 140 -0.12 -8.52 12.72
N ALA A 141 -1.21 -9.12 13.16
CA ALA A 141 -1.77 -10.32 12.55
C ALA A 141 -2.24 -10.06 11.11
N PHE A 142 -2.95 -8.95 10.86
CA PHE A 142 -3.30 -8.53 9.49
C PHE A 142 -2.07 -8.19 8.64
N ALA A 143 -1.01 -7.64 9.24
CA ALA A 143 0.24 -7.39 8.54
C ALA A 143 0.95 -8.70 8.13
N LEU A 144 0.77 -9.78 8.91
CA LEU A 144 1.36 -11.10 8.66
C LEU A 144 0.58 -11.96 7.68
N TYR A 145 -0.73 -12.09 7.90
CA TYR A 145 -1.60 -13.03 7.20
C TYR A 145 -2.50 -12.37 6.15
N GLY A 146 -2.56 -11.05 6.10
CA GLY A 146 -3.47 -10.34 5.20
C GLY A 146 -4.93 -10.65 5.53
N VAL A 147 -5.71 -11.04 4.53
CA VAL A 147 -7.16 -11.33 4.66
C VAL A 147 -7.41 -12.56 5.52
N SER A 148 -6.55 -13.59 5.44
CA SER A 148 -6.67 -14.80 6.26
C SER A 148 -6.49 -14.56 7.75
N ALA A 149 -6.06 -13.36 8.16
CA ALA A 149 -6.01 -13.01 9.58
C ALA A 149 -7.38 -13.15 10.26
N ILE A 150 -8.47 -12.92 9.53
CA ILE A 150 -9.84 -13.06 10.06
C ILE A 150 -10.08 -14.49 10.56
N GLU A 151 -9.77 -15.48 9.73
CA GLU A 151 -9.93 -16.91 10.06
C GLU A 151 -9.03 -17.31 11.22
N TRP A 152 -7.73 -16.97 11.16
CA TRP A 152 -6.78 -17.35 12.21
C TRP A 152 -7.08 -16.71 13.57
N LEU A 153 -7.63 -15.49 13.59
CA LEU A 153 -7.99 -14.80 14.84
C LEU A 153 -9.26 -15.37 15.48
N ASP A 154 -10.18 -15.94 14.69
CA ASP A 154 -11.38 -16.61 15.19
C ASP A 154 -11.09 -18.08 15.57
N ASP A 155 -10.33 -18.82 14.76
CA ASP A 155 -10.14 -20.27 14.94
C ASP A 155 -8.97 -20.64 15.88
N ASP A 156 -7.80 -19.99 15.76
CA ASP A 156 -6.59 -20.35 16.52
C ASP A 156 -5.74 -19.12 16.91
N PRO A 157 -6.20 -18.33 17.90
CA PRO A 157 -5.46 -17.16 18.39
C PRO A 157 -4.12 -17.53 19.05
N GLN A 158 -3.96 -18.76 19.56
CA GLN A 158 -2.72 -19.21 20.19
C GLN A 158 -1.59 -19.29 19.14
N ARG A 159 -1.87 -19.82 17.96
CA ARG A 159 -0.92 -19.85 16.85
C ARG A 159 -0.48 -18.44 16.44
N VAL A 160 -1.41 -17.49 16.37
CA VAL A 160 -1.10 -16.09 16.04
C VAL A 160 -0.13 -15.49 17.04
N VAL A 161 -0.35 -15.70 18.35
CA VAL A 161 0.55 -15.19 19.41
C VAL A 161 1.94 -15.82 19.33
N LEU A 162 2.03 -17.12 19.06
CA LEU A 162 3.32 -17.81 18.91
C LEU A 162 4.13 -17.26 17.74
N GLU A 163 3.48 -17.06 16.60
CA GLU A 163 4.10 -16.51 15.38
C GLU A 163 4.53 -15.05 15.58
N LEU A 164 3.67 -14.20 16.16
CA LEU A 164 4.03 -12.83 16.51
C LEU A 164 5.26 -12.78 17.41
N ARG A 165 5.34 -13.68 18.40
CA ARG A 165 6.47 -13.76 19.32
C ARG A 165 7.74 -14.21 18.60
N GLN A 166 7.65 -15.23 17.77
CA GLN A 166 8.79 -15.72 17.00
C GLN A 166 9.34 -14.62 16.08
N ARG A 167 8.45 -13.93 15.37
CA ARG A 167 8.82 -12.84 14.47
C ARG A 167 9.42 -11.66 15.20
N GLN A 168 8.83 -11.20 16.30
CA GLN A 168 9.40 -10.12 17.12
C GLN A 168 10.83 -10.46 17.62
N ARG A 169 11.09 -11.72 18.00
CA ARG A 169 12.43 -12.18 18.39
C ARG A 169 13.42 -12.14 17.21
N THR A 170 13.01 -12.63 16.05
CA THR A 170 13.87 -12.62 14.85
C THR A 170 14.14 -11.20 14.32
N SER A 171 13.15 -10.32 14.37
CA SER A 171 13.27 -8.91 14.01
C SER A 171 14.30 -8.19 14.88
N ASN A 172 14.22 -8.36 16.21
CA ASN A 172 15.20 -7.80 17.14
C ASN A 172 16.62 -8.31 16.85
N HIS A 173 16.78 -9.59 16.53
CA HIS A 173 18.09 -10.18 16.22
C HIS A 173 18.69 -9.63 14.92
N ASN A 174 17.87 -9.44 13.88
CA ASN A 174 18.32 -8.88 12.61
C ASN A 174 18.65 -7.39 12.72
N ASN A 175 17.92 -6.63 13.53
CA ASN A 175 18.23 -5.22 13.78
C ASN A 175 19.56 -5.07 14.55
N ASN A 176 19.83 -5.96 15.51
CA ASN A 176 21.09 -5.98 16.26
C ASN A 176 22.29 -6.50 15.44
N ARG A 177 22.05 -7.21 14.32
CA ARG A 177 23.12 -7.61 13.39
C ARG A 177 23.53 -6.48 12.45
N ARG A 178 22.60 -5.63 12.00
CA ARG A 178 22.89 -4.49 11.11
C ARG A 178 23.76 -3.42 11.78
N THR A 179 23.56 -3.17 13.07
CA THR A 179 24.37 -2.18 13.80
C THR A 179 25.84 -2.60 13.91
N ARG A 180 26.13 -3.88 14.14
CA ARG A 180 27.49 -4.36 14.43
C ARG A 180 28.43 -4.38 13.21
N SER A 181 27.91 -4.63 12.01
CA SER A 181 28.71 -4.66 10.77
C SER A 181 28.83 -3.28 10.11
N ASP A 182 27.81 -2.43 10.21
CA ASP A 182 27.84 -1.08 9.62
C ASP A 182 28.64 -0.11 10.48
N GLN A 183 28.57 -0.20 11.82
CA GLN A 183 29.38 0.65 12.71
C GLN A 183 30.89 0.41 12.53
N ARG A 184 31.32 -0.83 12.22
CA ARG A 184 32.73 -1.14 11.95
C ARG A 184 33.23 -0.60 10.60
N ARG A 185 32.33 -0.38 9.63
CA ARG A 185 32.66 0.23 8.34
C ARG A 185 32.79 1.74 8.48
N THR A 186 31.89 2.40 9.19
CA THR A 186 31.93 3.87 9.39
C THR A 186 33.11 4.29 10.26
N ASP A 187 33.45 3.52 11.30
CA ASP A 187 34.57 3.84 12.21
C ASP A 187 35.94 3.67 11.52
N ARG A 188 36.07 2.70 10.62
CA ARG A 188 37.26 2.57 9.75
C ARG A 188 37.35 3.68 8.69
N GLN A 189 36.21 4.13 8.16
CA GLN A 189 36.20 5.18 7.15
C GLN A 189 36.56 6.54 7.75
N HIS A 190 36.09 6.85 8.97
CA HIS A 190 36.42 8.08 9.67
C HIS A 190 37.90 8.17 10.11
N GLN A 191 38.50 7.06 10.57
CA GLN A 191 39.94 7.05 10.90
C GLN A 191 40.84 7.24 9.66
N SER A 192 40.45 6.69 8.51
CA SER A 192 41.24 6.83 7.27
C SER A 192 41.25 8.25 6.69
N THR A 193 40.23 9.07 6.97
CA THR A 193 40.15 10.46 6.51
C THR A 193 40.92 11.46 7.38
N GLU A 194 41.11 11.18 8.67
CA GLU A 194 41.84 12.08 9.57
C GLU A 194 43.35 11.86 9.55
N GLN A 195 43.80 10.62 9.31
CA GLN A 195 45.23 10.27 9.29
C GLN A 195 45.95 10.65 8.00
N GLY A 196 45.23 11.09 6.96
CA GLY A 196 45.80 11.54 5.66
C GLY A 196 45.88 13.06 5.47
N ARG A 197 45.54 13.87 6.49
CA ARG A 197 45.56 15.33 6.38
C ARG A 197 46.95 15.87 6.71
N ASP A 198 47.89 15.71 5.76
CA ASP A 198 49.20 16.35 5.87
C ASP A 198 49.05 17.86 6.07
N PRO A 199 49.47 18.44 7.21
CA PRO A 199 49.25 19.85 7.51
C PRO A 199 49.94 20.78 6.49
N ARG A 200 51.06 20.32 5.91
CA ARG A 200 51.79 21.01 4.84
C ARG A 200 50.98 21.07 3.54
N ARG A 201 50.23 20.01 3.24
CA ARG A 201 49.39 19.92 2.04
C ARG A 201 48.16 20.82 2.17
N VAL A 202 47.59 20.90 3.36
CA VAL A 202 46.53 21.87 3.68
C VAL A 202 47.03 23.30 3.51
N ALA A 203 48.20 23.64 4.07
CA ALA A 203 48.77 24.97 3.93
C ALA A 203 49.00 25.37 2.45
N ALA A 204 49.52 24.45 1.62
CA ALA A 204 49.70 24.70 0.19
C ALA A 204 48.37 24.89 -0.57
N LEU A 205 47.31 24.15 -0.22
CA LEU A 205 45.97 24.34 -0.80
C LEU A 205 45.36 25.70 -0.39
N THR A 206 45.54 26.11 0.85
CA THR A 206 45.10 27.43 1.34
C THR A 206 45.77 28.58 0.58
N VAL A 207 47.06 28.46 0.25
CA VAL A 207 47.78 29.46 -0.57
C VAL A 207 47.19 29.57 -1.98
N LEU A 208 46.68 28.46 -2.53
CA LEU A 208 45.97 28.46 -3.82
C LEU A 208 44.48 28.84 -3.71
N GLY A 209 43.95 29.03 -2.50
CA GLY A 209 42.54 29.30 -2.22
C GLY A 209 41.64 28.10 -2.50
N LEU A 210 42.12 26.89 -2.25
CA LEU A 210 41.40 25.63 -2.49
C LEU A 210 41.12 24.87 -1.20
N GLU A 211 39.98 24.20 -1.16
CA GLU A 211 39.59 23.30 -0.07
C GLU A 211 40.34 21.96 -0.12
N TRP A 212 40.38 21.26 1.02
CA TRP A 212 40.97 19.93 1.11
C TRP A 212 40.19 18.94 0.23
N GLY A 213 40.89 18.19 -0.61
CA GLY A 213 40.28 17.29 -1.61
C GLY A 213 40.09 17.91 -3.00
N ALA A 214 40.58 19.13 -3.24
CA ALA A 214 40.57 19.72 -4.58
C ALA A 214 41.29 18.84 -5.62
N SER A 215 40.67 18.67 -6.78
CA SER A 215 41.21 17.84 -7.86
C SER A 215 42.48 18.44 -8.47
N LYS A 216 43.32 17.61 -9.10
CA LYS A 216 44.53 18.08 -9.81
C LYS A 216 44.21 19.14 -10.88
N GLN A 217 43.03 19.08 -11.49
CA GLN A 217 42.56 20.07 -12.46
C GLN A 217 42.27 21.42 -11.80
N ALA A 218 41.61 21.42 -10.64
CA ALA A 218 41.34 22.62 -9.86
C ALA A 218 42.64 23.31 -9.39
N ILE A 219 43.63 22.51 -8.94
CA ILE A 219 44.96 23.00 -8.55
C ILE A 219 45.65 23.73 -9.72
N LYS A 220 45.66 23.13 -10.92
CA LYS A 220 46.23 23.77 -12.13
C LYS A 220 45.50 25.04 -12.55
N GLN A 221 44.18 25.07 -12.39
CA GLN A 221 43.37 26.24 -12.74
C GLN A 221 43.63 27.40 -11.77
N ALA A 222 43.65 27.13 -10.46
CA ALA A 222 43.95 28.12 -9.44
C ALA A 222 45.35 28.71 -9.62
N HIS A 223 46.35 27.86 -9.88
CA HIS A 223 47.72 28.30 -10.18
C HIS A 223 47.76 29.25 -11.38
N ARG A 224 47.15 28.88 -12.51
CA ARG A 224 47.11 29.75 -13.71
C ARG A 224 46.41 31.09 -13.45
N ARG A 225 45.35 31.10 -12.62
CA ARG A 225 44.64 32.33 -12.24
C ARG A 225 45.55 33.24 -11.41
N LEU A 226 46.18 32.68 -10.38
CA LEU A 226 47.05 33.43 -9.45
C LEU A 226 48.33 33.92 -10.12
N VAL A 227 48.93 33.13 -11.01
CA VAL A 227 50.10 33.54 -11.81
C VAL A 227 49.78 34.73 -12.70
N LYS A 228 48.62 34.74 -13.36
CA LYS A 228 48.20 35.89 -14.20
C LYS A 228 47.97 37.16 -13.38
N GLN A 229 47.55 37.02 -12.12
CA GLN A 229 47.27 38.16 -11.23
C GLN A 229 48.53 38.71 -10.55
N HIS A 230 49.47 37.84 -10.18
CA HIS A 230 50.68 38.20 -9.45
C HIS A 230 51.95 38.19 -10.31
N HIS A 231 51.81 38.20 -11.64
CA HIS A 231 52.96 38.26 -12.54
C HIS A 231 53.73 39.57 -12.32
N PRO A 232 55.07 39.54 -12.19
CA PRO A 232 55.88 40.75 -12.00
C PRO A 232 55.67 41.77 -13.13
N ASP A 233 55.46 41.31 -14.36
CA ASP A 233 55.22 42.19 -15.51
C ASP A 233 53.85 42.90 -15.50
N VAL A 234 52.91 42.47 -14.66
CA VAL A 234 51.54 43.02 -14.58
C VAL A 234 51.34 43.79 -13.25
N GLY A 235 52.41 44.06 -12.51
CA GLY A 235 52.38 44.79 -11.24
C GLY A 235 52.23 43.91 -9.99
N GLY A 236 52.48 42.60 -10.10
CA GLY A 236 52.51 41.69 -8.97
C GLY A 236 53.82 41.76 -8.18
N THR A 237 53.77 41.43 -6.89
CA THR A 237 54.98 41.30 -6.06
C THR A 237 55.66 39.95 -6.32
N ALA A 238 56.98 39.98 -6.55
CA ALA A 238 57.78 38.77 -6.79
C ALA A 238 57.63 37.72 -5.67
N GLU A 239 57.40 38.18 -4.43
CA GLU A 239 57.16 37.32 -3.26
C GLU A 239 55.83 36.57 -3.32
N ALA A 240 54.77 37.18 -3.86
CA ALA A 240 53.47 36.53 -4.02
C ALA A 240 53.54 35.46 -5.12
N PHE A 241 54.23 35.78 -6.23
CA PHE A 241 54.47 34.83 -7.31
C PHE A 241 55.23 33.59 -6.83
N ARG A 242 56.31 33.78 -6.06
CA ARG A 242 57.12 32.68 -5.52
C ARG A 242 56.31 31.77 -4.60
N ARG A 243 55.51 32.34 -3.69
CA ARG A 243 54.64 31.58 -2.78
C ARG A 243 53.63 30.69 -3.51
N VAL A 244 53.01 31.21 -4.58
CA VAL A 244 52.04 30.47 -5.39
C VAL A 244 52.71 29.32 -6.15
N ASN A 245 53.90 29.55 -6.71
CA ASN A 245 54.64 28.52 -7.44
C ASN A 245 55.15 27.41 -6.51
N ASP A 246 55.68 27.76 -5.33
CA ASP A 246 56.15 26.80 -4.33
C ASP A 246 55.01 25.90 -3.83
N ALA A 247 53.82 26.48 -3.58
CA ALA A 247 52.64 25.72 -3.20
C ALA A 247 52.14 24.78 -4.31
N TYR A 248 52.19 25.21 -5.57
CA TYR A 248 51.84 24.37 -6.71
C TYR A 248 52.82 23.20 -6.89
N GLN A 249 54.13 23.47 -6.81
CA GLN A 249 55.17 22.44 -6.88
C GLN A 249 54.98 21.39 -5.77
N PHE A 250 54.72 21.82 -4.55
CA PHE A 250 54.48 20.91 -3.41
C PHE A 250 53.25 20.01 -3.58
N LEU A 251 52.23 20.45 -4.32
CA LEU A 251 51.00 19.68 -4.54
C LEU A 251 51.04 18.75 -5.77
N VAL A 252 51.98 18.99 -6.67
CA VAL A 252 52.11 18.28 -7.97
C VAL A 252 53.32 17.35 -8.00
N ALA A 253 54.36 17.62 -7.22
CA ALA A 253 55.47 16.70 -6.94
C ALA A 253 54.98 15.42 -6.26
#